data_AF-A0A484L8Y4-F1
#
_entry.id   AF-A0A484L8Y4-F1
#
_cell.length_a   1.000
_cell.length_b   1.000
_cell.length_c   1.000
_cell.angle_alpha   90.00
_cell.angle_beta   90.00
_cell.angle_gamma   90.00
#
_symmetry.space_group_name_H-M   'P 1'
#
loop_
_entity.id
_entity.type
_entity.pdbx_description
1 polymer ?
#
loop_
_entity_poly.entity_id
_entity_poly.type
_entity_poly.pdbx_seq_one_letter_code
_entity_poly.pdbx_strand_id
1 'polypeptide(L)'
;MAEAPYALTYQKFVHFALEETRKHTNLNPSTLQEKFGFLSSIDGKTELHMHSFESPKIRLLRSLCIKGSDNMQVLDFAIFPRVEFDLPIFCANFFTTAAMSIVLLDLNPLHNVISQHDYKKKYYTHLIPLGNEYTELFQWGGKITSESMKFFSPIVIWSKFPPSQQKHHLLYSAFCDYLKSWLQLMDHVTAETDSSKIIMNLEAQHRYLTWRAEKDPGHQLLRRLTGETLAKEIIRSFLFKGVDELGMKMFIDYFPEYKCDDGTAVNQKRSMVGKSFESRPWDTRGEFIGNTSK
;
A
#
# COMPACT_ATOMS: atom_id res chain seq x y z
N MET A 1 9.43 39.81 -2.65
CA MET A 1 9.22 38.62 -3.51
C MET A 1 8.40 37.65 -2.70
N ALA A 2 7.12 37.46 -3.04
CA ALA A 2 6.32 36.42 -2.40
C ALA A 2 6.90 35.07 -2.85
N GLU A 3 7.27 34.21 -1.90
CA GLU A 3 7.60 32.82 -2.19
C GLU A 3 6.42 32.19 -2.94
N ALA A 4 6.70 31.59 -4.10
CA ALA A 4 5.71 30.78 -4.79
C ALA A 4 5.21 29.72 -3.79
N PRO A 5 3.89 29.51 -3.64
CA PRO A 5 3.39 28.50 -2.72
C PRO A 5 4.03 27.17 -3.11
N TYR A 6 4.83 26.59 -2.21
CA TYR A 6 5.41 25.27 -2.40
C TYR A 6 4.26 24.31 -2.70
N ALA A 7 4.10 23.95 -3.98
CA ALA A 7 3.11 22.98 -4.38
C ALA A 7 3.45 21.68 -3.65
N LEU A 8 2.63 21.32 -2.66
CA LEU A 8 2.66 20.01 -2.03
C LEU A 8 2.58 19.02 -3.19
N THR A 9 3.61 18.21 -3.42
CA THR A 9 3.66 17.25 -4.53
C THR A 9 4.20 15.94 -4.01
N TYR A 10 3.53 14.85 -4.38
CA TYR A 10 4.01 13.52 -4.04
C TYR A 10 5.17 13.04 -4.93
N GLN A 11 5.50 13.74 -6.03
CA GLN A 11 6.65 13.39 -6.87
C GLN A 11 7.98 13.39 -6.07
N LYS A 12 8.13 14.29 -5.09
CA LYS A 12 9.32 14.31 -4.24
C LYS A 12 9.48 13.04 -3.37
N PHE A 13 8.37 12.38 -3.03
CA PHE A 13 8.37 11.13 -2.27
C PHE A 13 8.91 10.00 -3.14
N VAL A 14 8.45 9.93 -4.39
CA VAL A 14 8.95 8.96 -5.38
C VAL A 14 10.42 9.19 -5.66
N HIS A 15 10.84 10.43 -5.90
CA HIS A 15 12.25 10.75 -6.14
C HIS A 15 13.14 10.30 -4.97
N PHE A 16 12.79 10.68 -3.74
CA PHE A 16 13.49 10.20 -2.55
C PHE A 16 13.52 8.67 -2.48
N ALA A 17 12.39 8.01 -2.76
CA ALA A 17 12.32 6.56 -2.65
C ALA A 17 13.25 5.84 -3.63
N LEU A 18 13.31 6.32 -4.87
CA LEU A 18 14.20 5.75 -5.88
C LEU A 18 15.67 5.99 -5.54
N GLU A 19 16.03 7.21 -5.13
CA GLU A 19 17.40 7.54 -4.74
C GLU A 19 17.85 6.77 -3.50
N GLU A 20 17.00 6.66 -2.48
CA GLU A 20 17.33 5.91 -1.27
C GLU A 20 17.46 4.42 -1.60
N THR A 21 16.51 3.84 -2.35
CA THR A 21 16.58 2.41 -2.72
C THR A 21 17.85 2.07 -3.52
N ARG A 22 18.32 2.98 -4.39
CA ARG A 22 19.57 2.80 -5.16
C ARG A 22 20.83 2.68 -4.31
N LYS A 23 20.81 3.20 -3.08
CA LYS A 23 21.93 3.04 -2.13
C LYS A 23 22.02 1.61 -1.59
N HIS A 24 20.92 0.87 -1.61
CA HIS A 24 20.82 -0.49 -1.07
C HIS A 24 20.87 -1.57 -2.17
N THR A 25 20.38 -1.26 -3.38
CA THR A 25 20.33 -2.22 -4.48
C THR A 25 20.27 -1.51 -5.84
N ASN A 26 20.73 -2.18 -6.90
CA ASN A 26 20.53 -1.71 -8.27
C ASN A 26 19.06 -1.86 -8.69
N LEU A 27 18.41 -0.76 -9.08
CA LEU A 27 17.06 -0.74 -9.65
C LEU A 27 17.13 -0.78 -11.18
N ASN A 28 16.50 -1.78 -11.79
CA ASN A 28 16.35 -1.90 -13.23
C ASN A 28 14.91 -1.52 -13.62
N PRO A 29 14.68 -0.74 -14.69
CA PRO A 29 13.33 -0.48 -15.18
C PRO A 29 12.60 -1.80 -15.49
N SER A 30 11.34 -1.91 -15.04
CA SER A 30 10.48 -3.04 -15.39
C SER A 30 9.98 -2.89 -16.83
N THR A 31 9.63 -4.00 -17.48
CA THR A 31 8.95 -4.00 -18.80
C THR A 31 7.63 -3.24 -18.80
N LEU A 32 7.02 -3.03 -17.62
CA LEU A 32 5.82 -2.22 -17.46
C LEU A 32 6.05 -0.73 -17.75
N GLN A 33 7.29 -0.24 -17.63
CA GLN A 33 7.61 1.17 -17.74
C GLN A 33 7.30 1.73 -19.14
N GLU A 34 7.55 0.94 -20.18
CA GLU A 34 7.28 1.31 -21.58
C GLU A 34 5.79 1.45 -21.85
N LYS A 35 4.98 0.61 -21.21
CA LYS A 35 3.53 0.55 -21.42
C LYS A 35 2.78 1.60 -20.60
N PHE A 36 3.19 1.83 -19.36
CA PHE A 36 2.42 2.63 -18.39
C PHE A 36 3.05 3.97 -18.03
N GLY A 37 4.27 4.29 -18.47
CA GLY A 37 5.05 5.39 -17.89
C GLY A 37 4.35 6.74 -17.73
N PHE A 38 3.47 7.10 -18.66
CA PHE A 38 2.66 8.32 -18.60
C PHE A 38 1.29 8.09 -19.24
N LEU A 39 0.23 8.61 -18.62
CA LEU A 39 -1.13 8.65 -19.16
C LEU A 39 -1.79 10.00 -18.85
N SER A 40 -2.65 10.47 -19.76
CA SER A 40 -3.58 11.57 -19.50
C SER A 40 -4.98 11.03 -19.21
N SER A 41 -5.75 11.73 -18.38
CA SER A 41 -7.17 11.44 -18.19
C SER A 41 -7.97 11.62 -19.48
N ILE A 42 -9.18 11.04 -19.52
CA ILE A 42 -10.11 11.12 -20.66
C ILE A 42 -10.40 12.57 -21.08
N ASP A 43 -10.48 13.49 -20.11
CA ASP A 43 -10.71 14.92 -20.36
C ASP A 43 -9.42 15.71 -20.64
N GLY A 44 -8.26 15.06 -20.60
CA GLY A 44 -6.94 15.66 -20.81
C GLY A 44 -6.46 16.61 -19.71
N LYS A 45 -7.17 16.71 -18.58
CA LYS A 45 -6.88 17.70 -17.50
C LYS A 45 -6.03 17.17 -16.36
N THR A 46 -5.89 15.85 -16.26
CA THR A 46 -5.18 15.19 -15.17
C THR A 46 -4.10 14.29 -15.75
N GLU A 47 -2.90 14.38 -15.19
CA GLU A 47 -1.78 13.53 -15.58
C GLU A 47 -1.56 12.42 -14.54
N LEU A 48 -1.30 11.22 -15.05
CA LEU A 48 -0.94 10.04 -14.29
C LEU A 48 0.49 9.65 -14.66
N HIS A 49 1.41 9.81 -13.72
CA HIS A 49 2.83 9.47 -13.88
C HIS A 49 3.10 8.15 -13.17
N MET A 50 3.65 7.18 -13.90
CA MET A 50 3.88 5.84 -13.38
C MET A 50 5.33 5.43 -13.54
N HIS A 51 5.88 4.89 -12.46
CA HIS A 51 7.23 4.33 -12.45
C HIS A 51 7.20 2.88 -12.00
N SER A 52 8.04 2.05 -12.60
CA SER A 52 8.15 0.64 -12.27
C SER A 52 9.57 0.12 -12.44
N PHE A 53 10.06 -0.54 -11.40
CA PHE A 53 11.41 -1.07 -11.32
C PHE A 53 11.42 -2.44 -10.65
N GLU A 54 12.49 -3.18 -10.87
CA GLU A 54 12.78 -4.46 -10.23
C GLU A 54 14.24 -4.49 -9.73
N SER A 55 14.53 -5.42 -8.82
CA SER A 55 15.87 -5.64 -8.26
C SER A 55 16.03 -7.13 -7.89
N PRO A 56 17.24 -7.59 -7.50
CA PRO A 56 17.43 -8.96 -7.01
C PRO A 56 16.48 -9.40 -5.89
N LYS A 57 16.12 -8.52 -4.93
CA LYS A 57 15.17 -8.86 -3.84
C LYS A 57 13.76 -8.29 -4.05
N ILE A 58 13.59 -7.40 -5.03
CA ILE A 58 12.34 -6.70 -5.33
C ILE A 58 11.75 -7.27 -6.61
N ARG A 59 10.56 -7.87 -6.52
CA ARG A 59 9.80 -8.31 -7.70
C ARG A 59 9.25 -7.12 -8.47
N LEU A 60 8.70 -6.13 -7.76
CA LEU A 60 8.19 -4.90 -8.37
C LEU A 60 8.13 -3.76 -7.35
N LEU A 61 8.92 -2.72 -7.58
CA LEU A 61 8.72 -1.39 -7.00
C LEU A 61 7.92 -0.59 -8.02
N ARG A 62 6.77 -0.04 -7.60
CA ARG A 62 5.95 0.77 -8.51
C ARG A 62 5.32 1.96 -7.82
N SER A 63 5.20 3.06 -8.56
CA SER A 63 4.51 4.26 -8.14
C SER A 63 3.49 4.70 -9.18
N LEU A 64 2.35 5.18 -8.73
CA LEU A 64 1.39 5.97 -9.49
C LEU A 64 1.23 7.32 -8.78
N CYS A 65 1.60 8.39 -9.46
CA CYS A 65 1.34 9.76 -9.04
C CYS A 65 0.26 10.38 -9.93
N ILE A 66 -0.79 10.90 -9.32
CA ILE A 66 -1.83 11.65 -10.04
C ILE A 66 -1.80 13.08 -9.57
N LYS A 67 -1.72 14.02 -10.53
CA LYS A 67 -1.91 15.44 -10.27
C LYS A 67 -3.11 15.92 -11.09
N GLY A 68 -4.24 16.08 -10.42
CA GLY A 68 -5.48 16.56 -11.04
C GLY A 68 -5.70 18.05 -10.83
N SER A 69 -6.80 18.55 -11.39
CA SER A 69 -7.32 19.87 -11.08
C SER A 69 -7.73 19.99 -9.59
N ASP A 70 -7.93 21.21 -9.11
CA ASP A 70 -8.54 21.48 -7.80
C ASP A 70 -7.75 20.92 -6.59
N ASN A 71 -6.43 20.94 -6.69
CA ASN A 71 -5.49 20.45 -5.67
C ASN A 71 -5.63 18.94 -5.37
N MET A 72 -6.24 18.15 -6.27
CA MET A 72 -6.27 16.70 -6.12
C MET A 72 -4.89 16.10 -6.38
N GLN A 73 -4.37 15.35 -5.41
CA GLN A 73 -3.13 14.60 -5.55
C GLN A 73 -3.26 13.18 -5.01
N VAL A 74 -2.66 12.24 -5.74
CA VAL A 74 -2.60 10.84 -5.36
C VAL A 74 -1.17 10.33 -5.42
N LEU A 75 -0.78 9.55 -4.41
CA LEU A 75 0.35 8.65 -4.45
C LEU A 75 -0.15 7.24 -4.14
N ASP A 76 0.09 6.30 -5.05
CA ASP A 76 0.10 4.87 -4.73
C ASP A 76 1.52 4.36 -4.99
N PHE A 77 2.24 4.05 -3.92
CA PHE A 77 3.61 3.55 -3.99
C PHE A 77 3.70 2.25 -3.18
N ALA A 78 4.35 1.24 -3.75
CA ALA A 78 4.57 -0.02 -3.05
C ALA A 78 5.80 -0.74 -3.58
N ILE A 79 6.33 -1.61 -2.72
CA ILE A 79 7.44 -2.49 -3.03
C ILE A 79 7.01 -3.92 -2.72
N PHE A 80 6.91 -4.73 -3.76
CA PHE A 80 6.60 -6.15 -3.66
C PHE A 80 7.91 -6.94 -3.69
N PRO A 81 8.23 -7.72 -2.64
CA PRO A 81 9.43 -8.55 -2.63
C PRO A 81 9.29 -9.75 -3.56
N ARG A 82 10.42 -10.35 -3.96
CA ARG A 82 10.40 -11.70 -4.55
C ARG A 82 10.03 -12.72 -3.46
N VAL A 83 9.46 -13.85 -3.87
CA VAL A 83 8.81 -14.80 -2.94
C VAL A 83 9.79 -15.58 -2.06
N GLU A 84 11.07 -15.59 -2.44
CA GLU A 84 12.18 -16.09 -1.64
C GLU A 84 12.48 -15.17 -0.45
N PHE A 85 12.01 -13.92 -0.45
CA PHE A 85 12.20 -12.97 0.64
C PHE A 85 10.84 -12.64 1.25
N ASP A 86 10.57 -13.14 2.46
CA ASP A 86 9.31 -12.96 3.18
C ASP A 86 9.13 -11.55 3.78
N LEU A 87 9.73 -10.54 3.15
CA LEU A 87 9.63 -9.15 3.57
C LEU A 87 8.16 -8.68 3.61
N PRO A 88 7.83 -7.76 4.53
CA PRO A 88 6.60 -6.98 4.41
C PRO A 88 6.50 -6.28 3.06
N ILE A 89 5.28 -5.99 2.60
CA ILE A 89 5.03 -5.15 1.43
C ILE A 89 5.05 -3.69 1.90
N PHE A 90 6.01 -2.90 1.43
CA PHE A 90 5.97 -1.45 1.66
C PHE A 90 4.75 -0.87 0.94
N CYS A 91 3.94 -0.06 1.61
CA CYS A 91 2.70 0.48 1.07
C CYS A 91 2.49 1.93 1.50
N ALA A 92 2.37 2.85 0.53
CA ALA A 92 1.99 4.23 0.73
C ALA A 92 0.88 4.63 -0.24
N ASN A 93 -0.33 4.80 0.29
CA ASN A 93 -1.52 5.23 -0.42
C ASN A 93 -2.01 6.56 0.15
N PHE A 94 -1.65 7.66 -0.51
CA PHE A 94 -2.02 9.02 -0.11
C PHE A 94 -3.00 9.60 -1.11
N PHE A 95 -4.11 10.11 -0.61
CA PHE A 95 -5.11 10.85 -1.37
C PHE A 95 -5.29 12.21 -0.72
N THR A 96 -5.20 13.28 -1.49
CA THR A 96 -5.35 14.65 -0.97
C THR A 96 -6.20 15.46 -1.92
N THR A 97 -7.13 16.23 -1.36
CA THR A 97 -7.90 17.28 -2.04
C THR A 97 -7.65 18.59 -1.31
N ALA A 98 -8.27 19.70 -1.75
CA ALA A 98 -8.23 20.96 -1.01
C ALA A 98 -8.78 20.87 0.44
N ALA A 99 -9.67 19.91 0.71
CA ALA A 99 -10.38 19.82 1.99
C ALA A 99 -9.83 18.75 2.94
N MET A 100 -9.24 17.67 2.40
CA MET A 100 -8.88 16.50 3.19
C MET A 100 -7.70 15.73 2.59
N SER A 101 -6.79 15.28 3.46
CA SER A 101 -5.82 14.23 3.18
C SER A 101 -6.28 12.93 3.85
N ILE A 102 -6.30 11.83 3.10
CA ILE A 102 -6.53 10.47 3.57
C ILE A 102 -5.26 9.69 3.28
N VAL A 103 -4.59 9.19 4.32
CA VAL A 103 -3.29 8.54 4.18
C VAL A 103 -3.30 7.16 4.79
N LEU A 104 -2.68 6.22 4.08
CA LEU A 104 -2.30 4.91 4.55
C LEU A 104 -0.80 4.73 4.27
N LEU A 105 0.02 4.65 5.30
CA LEU A 105 1.45 4.32 5.20
C LEU A 105 1.73 3.12 6.10
N ASP A 106 2.34 2.07 5.54
CA ASP A 106 2.60 0.85 6.27
C ASP A 106 3.72 0.01 5.64
N LEU A 107 4.25 -0.89 6.46
CA LEU A 107 4.93 -2.10 5.99
C LEU A 107 3.93 -3.24 6.16
N ASN A 108 3.02 -3.41 5.19
CA ASN A 108 1.96 -4.42 5.27
C ASN A 108 2.57 -5.81 5.44
N PRO A 109 2.19 -6.59 6.47
CA PRO A 109 2.77 -7.89 6.69
C PRO A 109 2.40 -8.86 5.57
N LEU A 110 3.38 -9.65 5.11
CA LEU A 110 3.10 -10.74 4.19
C LEU A 110 2.22 -11.80 4.86
N HIS A 111 2.54 -12.13 6.12
CA HIS A 111 1.83 -13.12 6.93
C HIS A 111 1.06 -12.47 8.08
N ASN A 112 -0.15 -12.95 8.39
CA ASN A 112 -1.05 -12.30 9.35
C ASN A 112 -0.44 -12.20 10.76
N VAL A 113 -0.06 -10.98 11.16
CA VAL A 113 0.58 -10.66 12.45
C VAL A 113 -0.33 -10.76 13.67
N ILE A 114 -1.65 -10.87 13.50
CA ILE A 114 -2.58 -11.09 14.61
C ILE A 114 -2.49 -12.54 15.10
N SER A 115 -2.31 -13.49 14.18
CA SER A 115 -2.27 -14.93 14.49
C SER A 115 -0.88 -15.55 14.39
N GLN A 116 0.04 -14.98 13.60
CA GLN A 116 1.39 -15.50 13.38
C GLN A 116 2.42 -14.66 14.14
N HIS A 117 2.58 -14.98 15.42
CA HIS A 117 3.44 -14.21 16.34
C HIS A 117 4.93 -14.23 15.94
N ASP A 118 5.43 -15.32 15.34
CA ASP A 118 6.83 -15.40 14.93
C ASP A 118 7.15 -14.41 13.80
N TYR A 119 6.26 -14.28 12.81
CA TYR A 119 6.42 -13.28 11.74
C TYR A 119 6.32 -11.86 12.30
N LYS A 120 5.35 -11.60 13.20
CA LYS A 120 5.23 -10.32 13.91
C LYS A 120 6.53 -9.98 14.64
N LYS A 121 7.07 -10.92 15.41
CA LYS A 121 8.29 -10.74 16.20
C LYS A 121 9.50 -10.46 15.31
N LYS A 122 9.64 -11.21 14.21
CA LYS A 122 10.73 -11.09 13.24
C LYS A 122 10.81 -9.67 12.65
N TYR A 123 9.68 -9.07 12.26
CA TYR A 123 9.70 -7.84 11.48
C TYR A 123 9.30 -6.57 12.23
N TYR A 124 8.47 -6.66 13.27
CA TYR A 124 7.84 -5.46 13.84
C TYR A 124 8.34 -5.09 15.24
N THR A 125 8.98 -6.00 15.98
CA THR A 125 9.45 -5.73 17.36
C THR A 125 10.30 -4.46 17.44
N HIS A 126 11.27 -4.32 16.54
CA HIS A 126 12.17 -3.15 16.50
C HIS A 126 11.53 -1.91 15.85
N LEU A 127 10.38 -2.05 15.20
CA LEU A 127 9.66 -0.96 14.54
C LEU A 127 8.56 -0.36 15.40
N ILE A 128 8.18 -0.98 16.52
CA ILE A 128 7.15 -0.44 17.42
C ILE A 128 7.47 1.00 17.88
N PRO A 129 8.71 1.36 18.26
CA PRO A 129 9.02 2.75 18.62
C PRO A 129 8.76 3.74 17.50
N LEU A 130 9.13 3.41 16.26
CA LEU A 130 8.85 4.22 15.06
C LEU A 130 7.35 4.40 14.83
N GLY A 131 6.59 3.30 14.96
CA GLY A 131 5.14 3.35 14.85
C GLY A 131 4.51 4.27 15.90
N ASN A 132 4.96 4.16 17.15
CA ASN A 132 4.45 4.99 18.25
C ASN A 132 4.70 6.48 17.99
N GLU A 133 5.93 6.85 17.61
CA GLU A 133 6.31 8.23 17.28
C GLU A 133 5.34 8.85 16.27
N TYR A 134 5.09 8.17 15.15
CA TYR A 134 4.22 8.71 14.11
C TYR A 134 2.72 8.64 14.44
N THR A 135 2.29 7.72 15.30
CA THR A 135 0.89 7.67 15.75
C THR A 135 0.52 8.80 16.72
N GLU A 136 1.50 9.39 17.42
CA GLU A 136 1.29 10.62 18.19
C GLU A 136 1.09 11.83 17.26
N LEU A 137 1.76 11.83 16.11
CA LEU A 137 1.70 12.91 15.11
C LEU A 137 0.49 12.80 14.17
N PHE A 138 0.04 11.58 13.90
CA PHE A 138 -1.08 11.25 13.02
C PHE A 138 -2.19 10.52 13.78
N GLN A 139 -3.21 11.27 14.20
CA GLN A 139 -4.41 10.72 14.82
C GLN A 139 -5.05 9.65 13.92
N TRP A 140 -5.59 8.61 14.56
CA TRP A 140 -6.28 7.52 13.88
C TRP A 140 -7.45 8.04 13.04
N GLY A 141 -7.54 7.61 11.78
CA GLY A 141 -8.50 8.12 10.79
C GLY A 141 -9.96 7.70 11.01
N GLY A 142 -10.32 7.19 12.19
CA GLY A 142 -11.63 6.64 12.54
C GLY A 142 -11.91 5.30 11.86
N LYS A 143 -13.19 4.91 11.79
CA LYS A 143 -13.59 3.58 11.29
C LYS A 143 -13.01 3.24 9.92
N ILE A 144 -12.54 2.00 9.80
CA ILE A 144 -11.97 1.41 8.59
C ILE A 144 -12.67 0.08 8.24
N THR A 145 -12.62 -0.32 6.97
CA THR A 145 -13.13 -1.62 6.50
C THR A 145 -12.50 -2.74 7.32
N SER A 146 -13.31 -3.52 8.03
CA SER A 146 -12.82 -4.47 9.03
C SER A 146 -11.89 -5.53 8.44
N GLU A 147 -12.19 -5.99 7.23
CA GLU A 147 -11.39 -6.98 6.52
C GLU A 147 -10.00 -6.45 6.13
N SER A 148 -9.81 -5.13 6.00
CA SER A 148 -8.50 -4.53 5.71
C SER A 148 -7.51 -4.71 6.86
N MET A 149 -7.98 -4.91 8.09
CA MET A 149 -7.12 -5.14 9.26
C MET A 149 -6.27 -6.40 9.13
N LYS A 150 -6.71 -7.38 8.33
CA LYS A 150 -5.95 -8.61 8.05
C LYS A 150 -4.61 -8.34 7.33
N PHE A 151 -4.44 -7.14 6.77
CA PHE A 151 -3.29 -6.73 5.96
C PHE A 151 -2.50 -5.56 6.54
N PHE A 152 -2.84 -5.10 7.74
CA PHE A 152 -2.14 -3.98 8.37
C PHE A 152 -1.22 -4.44 9.50
N SER A 153 -0.09 -3.75 9.62
CA SER A 153 0.86 -4.00 10.69
C SER A 153 0.54 -3.22 11.97
N PRO A 154 1.18 -3.54 13.11
CA PRO A 154 1.07 -2.74 14.32
C PRO A 154 1.62 -1.31 14.21
N ILE A 155 2.35 -0.99 13.14
CA ILE A 155 2.93 0.34 12.91
C ILE A 155 2.18 1.13 11.82
N VAL A 156 1.03 0.62 11.32
CA VAL A 156 0.28 1.30 10.26
C VAL A 156 -0.10 2.74 10.65
N ILE A 157 0.09 3.69 9.73
CA ILE A 157 -0.48 5.03 9.82
C ILE A 157 -1.72 5.04 8.93
N TRP A 158 -2.89 4.99 9.54
CA TRP A 158 -4.16 5.27 8.91
C TRP A 158 -4.70 6.58 9.50
N SER A 159 -4.73 7.64 8.70
CA SER A 159 -5.08 8.97 9.20
C SER A 159 -5.86 9.79 8.17
N LYS A 160 -6.68 10.71 8.70
CA LYS A 160 -7.41 11.72 7.94
C LYS A 160 -7.21 13.07 8.58
N PHE A 161 -6.81 14.08 7.81
CA PHE A 161 -6.56 15.42 8.35
C PHE A 161 -6.72 16.50 7.27
N PRO A 162 -7.05 17.75 7.65
CA PRO A 162 -6.99 18.88 6.73
C PRO A 162 -5.57 19.06 6.17
N PRO A 163 -5.41 19.29 4.85
CA PRO A 163 -4.10 19.50 4.25
C PRO A 163 -3.43 20.76 4.80
N SER A 164 -2.15 20.66 5.14
CA SER A 164 -1.30 21.81 5.49
C SER A 164 0.16 21.51 5.14
N GLN A 165 0.98 22.55 4.96
CA GLN A 165 2.40 22.38 4.69
C GLN A 165 3.11 21.61 5.81
N GLN A 166 2.76 21.89 7.07
CA GLN A 166 3.27 21.16 8.23
C GLN A 166 2.90 19.68 8.19
N LYS A 167 1.62 19.35 7.96
CA LYS A 167 1.19 17.93 7.89
C LYS A 167 1.82 17.20 6.71
N HIS A 168 1.99 17.87 5.58
CA HIS A 168 2.67 17.28 4.43
C HIS A 168 4.18 17.09 4.66
N HIS A 169 4.84 17.98 5.40
CA HIS A 169 6.23 17.79 5.81
C HIS A 169 6.36 16.60 6.77
N LEU A 170 5.49 16.50 7.79
CA LEU A 170 5.45 15.35 8.70
C LEU A 170 5.19 14.04 7.95
N LEU A 171 4.30 14.05 6.95
CA LEU A 171 4.00 12.87 6.14
C LEU A 171 5.20 12.44 5.29
N TYR A 172 5.96 13.42 4.79
CA TYR A 172 7.20 13.17 4.07
C TYR A 172 8.26 12.53 4.99
N SER A 173 8.46 13.06 6.20
CA SER A 173 9.34 12.45 7.19
C SER A 173 8.93 11.01 7.52
N ALA A 174 7.63 10.78 7.78
CA ALA A 174 7.10 9.45 8.03
C ALA A 174 7.39 8.49 6.88
N PHE A 175 7.13 8.91 5.64
CA PHE A 175 7.42 8.11 4.46
C PHE A 175 8.91 7.77 4.36
N CYS A 176 9.79 8.75 4.59
CA CYS A 176 11.24 8.54 4.55
C CYS A 176 11.69 7.51 5.59
N ASP A 177 11.24 7.62 6.83
CA ASP A 177 11.67 6.73 7.91
C ASP A 177 11.10 5.32 7.77
N TYR A 178 9.85 5.19 7.32
CA TYR A 178 9.25 3.89 7.01
C TYR A 178 9.99 3.22 5.85
N LEU A 179 10.34 3.98 4.80
CA LEU A 179 11.05 3.41 3.66
C LEU A 179 12.46 2.97 4.06
N LYS A 180 13.20 3.81 4.79
CA LYS A 180 14.52 3.45 5.31
C LYS A 180 14.46 2.20 6.18
N SER A 181 13.45 2.10 7.04
CA SER A 181 13.22 0.91 7.87
C SER A 181 12.96 -0.33 7.01
N TRP A 182 12.15 -0.21 5.96
CA TRP A 182 11.91 -1.31 5.01
C TRP A 182 13.19 -1.72 4.26
N LEU A 183 14.00 -0.76 3.81
CA LEU A 183 15.27 -1.01 3.14
C LEU A 183 16.27 -1.70 4.08
N GLN A 184 16.33 -1.31 5.35
CA GLN A 184 17.11 -2.02 6.36
C GLN A 184 16.64 -3.47 6.54
N LEU A 185 15.33 -3.74 6.55
CA LEU A 185 14.84 -5.12 6.55
C LEU A 185 15.28 -5.88 5.30
N MET A 186 15.24 -5.24 4.13
CA MET A 186 15.68 -5.81 2.86
C MET A 186 17.19 -6.15 2.86
N ASP A 187 18.03 -5.35 3.50
CA ASP A 187 19.46 -5.63 3.58
C ASP A 187 19.72 -6.92 4.38
N HIS A 188 19.03 -7.09 5.51
CA HIS A 188 19.27 -8.17 6.45
C HIS A 188 18.52 -9.47 6.13
N VAL A 189 17.46 -9.42 5.29
CA VAL A 189 16.71 -10.63 4.95
C VAL A 189 17.55 -11.60 4.11
N THR A 190 17.51 -12.86 4.50
CA THR A 190 18.09 -14.00 3.77
C THR A 190 17.04 -14.64 2.88
N ALA A 191 17.45 -15.13 1.71
CA ALA A 191 16.56 -15.90 0.86
C ALA A 191 16.14 -17.19 1.56
N GLU A 192 14.85 -17.49 1.52
CA GLU A 192 14.29 -18.78 1.91
C GLU A 192 14.67 -19.83 0.87
N THR A 193 15.03 -21.02 1.33
CA THR A 193 15.43 -22.15 0.50
C THR A 193 14.44 -23.31 0.59
N ASP A 194 13.61 -23.33 1.63
CA ASP A 194 12.54 -24.30 1.80
C ASP A 194 11.40 -24.00 0.81
N SER A 195 11.18 -24.92 -0.12
CA SER A 195 10.16 -24.80 -1.16
C SER A 195 8.75 -24.63 -0.59
N SER A 196 8.43 -25.26 0.55
CA SER A 196 7.13 -25.14 1.18
C SER A 196 6.86 -23.72 1.69
N LYS A 197 7.87 -23.08 2.28
CA LYS A 197 7.77 -21.71 2.76
C LYS A 197 7.76 -20.70 1.62
N ILE A 198 8.51 -20.95 0.54
CA ILE A 198 8.44 -20.12 -0.68
C ILE A 198 7.02 -20.16 -1.26
N ILE A 199 6.39 -21.35 -1.32
CA ILE A 199 4.99 -21.50 -1.77
C ILE A 199 4.04 -20.73 -0.83
N MET A 200 4.25 -20.78 0.49
CA MET A 200 3.46 -19.98 1.43
C MET A 200 3.63 -18.48 1.23
N ASN A 201 4.85 -18.00 0.94
CA ASN A 201 5.11 -16.59 0.65
C ASN A 201 4.45 -16.14 -0.66
N LEU A 202 4.53 -16.98 -1.69
CA LEU A 202 3.87 -16.76 -2.98
C LEU A 202 2.35 -16.63 -2.80
N GLU A 203 1.75 -17.60 -2.10
CA GLU A 203 0.31 -17.62 -1.82
C GLU A 203 -0.14 -16.41 -0.99
N ALA A 204 0.63 -16.03 0.03
CA ALA A 204 0.35 -14.87 0.86
C ALA A 204 0.41 -13.57 0.05
N GLN A 205 1.40 -13.42 -0.82
CA GLN A 205 1.51 -12.26 -1.70
C GLN A 205 0.36 -12.23 -2.72
N HIS A 206 0.04 -13.37 -3.34
CA HIS A 206 -1.08 -13.49 -4.27
C HIS A 206 -2.40 -13.12 -3.60
N ARG A 207 -2.67 -13.63 -2.40
CA ARG A 207 -3.86 -13.27 -1.60
C ARG A 207 -3.97 -11.76 -1.35
N TYR A 208 -2.86 -11.10 -1.02
CA TYR A 208 -2.82 -9.65 -0.82
C TYR A 208 -3.15 -8.90 -2.12
N LEU A 209 -2.52 -9.28 -3.24
CA LEU A 209 -2.77 -8.66 -4.54
C LEU A 209 -4.22 -8.85 -4.98
N THR A 210 -4.78 -10.05 -4.81
CA THR A 210 -6.18 -10.37 -5.11
C THR A 210 -7.14 -9.54 -4.27
N TRP A 211 -6.87 -9.35 -2.98
CA TRP A 211 -7.67 -8.47 -2.12
C TRP A 211 -7.68 -7.03 -2.64
N ARG A 212 -6.50 -6.46 -2.88
CA ARG A 212 -6.35 -5.06 -3.29
C ARG A 212 -6.93 -4.83 -4.69
N ALA A 213 -6.63 -5.71 -5.65
CA ALA A 213 -7.13 -5.60 -7.03
C ALA A 213 -8.66 -5.67 -7.14
N GLU A 214 -9.35 -6.21 -6.14
CA GLU A 214 -10.82 -6.25 -6.10
C GLU A 214 -11.41 -5.11 -5.25
N LYS A 215 -10.85 -4.84 -4.07
CA LYS A 215 -11.51 -4.02 -3.02
C LYS A 215 -10.85 -2.68 -2.72
N ASP A 216 -9.73 -2.34 -3.35
CA ASP A 216 -9.04 -1.07 -3.09
C ASP A 216 -9.96 0.15 -3.37
N PRO A 217 -9.98 1.15 -2.47
CA PRO A 217 -10.87 2.30 -2.61
C PRO A 217 -10.56 3.20 -3.80
N GLY A 218 -9.33 3.18 -4.34
CA GLY A 218 -8.88 4.04 -5.42
C GLY A 218 -9.49 3.72 -6.79
N HIS A 219 -10.08 2.54 -6.97
CA HIS A 219 -10.60 2.07 -8.26
C HIS A 219 -11.64 3.00 -8.89
N GLN A 220 -12.50 3.63 -8.07
CA GLN A 220 -13.53 4.53 -8.59
C GLN A 220 -12.93 5.81 -9.19
N LEU A 221 -11.84 6.31 -8.60
CA LEU A 221 -11.14 7.48 -9.13
C LEU A 221 -10.45 7.12 -10.45
N LEU A 222 -9.73 6.00 -10.50
CA LEU A 222 -9.08 5.54 -11.73
C LEU A 222 -10.09 5.36 -12.86
N ARG A 223 -11.20 4.66 -12.62
CA ARG A 223 -12.27 4.49 -13.61
C ARG A 223 -12.82 5.80 -14.15
N ARG A 224 -12.97 6.81 -13.29
CA ARG A 224 -13.40 8.14 -13.73
C ARG A 224 -12.36 8.83 -14.61
N LEU A 225 -11.08 8.67 -14.29
CA LEU A 225 -9.99 9.33 -15.00
C LEU A 225 -9.65 8.64 -16.32
N THR A 226 -9.66 7.31 -16.37
CA THR A 226 -9.13 6.53 -17.50
C THR A 226 -10.16 5.66 -18.20
N GLY A 227 -11.38 5.57 -17.69
CA GLY A 227 -12.43 4.68 -18.20
C GLY A 227 -12.31 3.25 -17.67
N GLU A 228 -13.39 2.47 -17.81
CA GLU A 228 -13.51 1.13 -17.19
C GLU A 228 -12.40 0.16 -17.63
N THR A 229 -12.20 0.02 -18.96
CA THR A 229 -11.25 -0.94 -19.53
C THR A 229 -9.81 -0.65 -19.11
N LEU A 230 -9.36 0.59 -19.30
CA LEU A 230 -7.99 0.99 -18.98
C LEU A 230 -7.75 1.03 -17.46
N ALA A 231 -8.75 1.41 -16.66
CA ALA A 231 -8.63 1.33 -15.20
C ALA A 231 -8.44 -0.11 -14.74
N LYS A 232 -9.21 -1.07 -15.28
CA LYS A 232 -9.05 -2.50 -14.98
C LYS A 232 -7.65 -3.00 -15.36
N GLU A 233 -7.14 -2.57 -16.51
CA GLU A 233 -5.79 -2.90 -16.96
C GLU A 233 -4.71 -2.32 -16.04
N ILE A 234 -4.79 -1.03 -15.67
CA ILE A 234 -3.87 -0.41 -14.71
C ILE A 234 -3.90 -1.14 -13.36
N ILE A 235 -5.09 -1.46 -12.85
CA ILE A 235 -5.24 -2.15 -11.56
C ILE A 235 -4.54 -3.51 -11.58
N ARG A 236 -4.85 -4.35 -12.58
CA ARG A 236 -4.39 -5.75 -12.60
C ARG A 236 -2.98 -5.91 -13.16
N SER A 237 -2.65 -5.16 -14.20
CA SER A 237 -1.39 -5.31 -14.93
C SER A 237 -0.29 -4.35 -14.47
N PHE A 238 -0.60 -3.34 -13.65
CA PHE A 238 0.39 -2.40 -13.11
C PHE A 238 0.37 -2.35 -11.56
N LEU A 239 -0.70 -1.82 -10.95
CA LEU A 239 -0.74 -1.58 -9.48
C LEU A 239 -0.62 -2.87 -8.66
N PHE A 240 -1.27 -3.93 -9.12
CA PHE A 240 -1.28 -5.25 -8.48
C PHE A 240 -0.79 -6.34 -9.44
N LYS A 241 0.16 -6.00 -10.32
CA LYS A 241 0.84 -6.96 -11.20
C LYS A 241 1.32 -8.17 -10.39
N GLY A 242 0.89 -9.34 -10.83
CA GLY A 242 1.06 -10.61 -10.14
C GLY A 242 -0.26 -11.27 -9.74
N VAL A 243 -1.37 -10.52 -9.69
CA VAL A 243 -2.71 -11.08 -9.39
C VAL A 243 -3.18 -12.13 -10.41
N ASP A 244 -2.69 -12.05 -11.65
CA ASP A 244 -3.03 -13.00 -12.73
C ASP A 244 -1.89 -14.01 -12.99
N GLU A 245 -0.79 -13.96 -12.22
CA GLU A 245 0.47 -14.66 -12.55
C GLU A 245 1.04 -15.47 -11.39
N LEU A 246 0.86 -15.02 -10.15
CA LEU A 246 1.45 -15.65 -8.96
C LEU A 246 0.61 -16.84 -8.44
N GLY A 247 -0.65 -16.96 -8.87
CA GLY A 247 -1.53 -18.04 -8.44
C GLY A 247 -2.78 -18.15 -9.29
N MET A 248 -3.55 -19.21 -9.07
CA MET A 248 -4.79 -19.52 -9.81
C MET A 248 -6.06 -19.34 -8.99
N LYS A 249 -5.94 -19.11 -7.68
CA LYS A 249 -7.09 -18.90 -6.78
C LYS A 249 -7.78 -17.58 -7.07
N MET A 250 -9.10 -17.63 -7.21
CA MET A 250 -9.96 -16.48 -7.41
C MET A 250 -10.20 -15.74 -6.10
N PHE A 251 -10.77 -14.53 -6.17
CA PHE A 251 -11.10 -13.73 -4.99
C PHE A 251 -11.94 -14.49 -3.96
N ILE A 252 -12.97 -15.21 -4.41
CA ILE A 252 -13.86 -15.99 -3.53
C ILE A 252 -13.20 -17.21 -2.89
N ASP A 253 -12.10 -17.71 -3.45
CA ASP A 253 -11.35 -18.81 -2.84
C ASP A 253 -10.60 -18.33 -1.57
N TYR A 254 -10.16 -17.08 -1.56
CA TYR A 254 -9.52 -16.45 -0.41
C TYR A 254 -10.49 -15.78 0.56
N PHE A 255 -11.61 -15.26 0.03
CA PHE A 255 -12.59 -14.47 0.76
C PHE A 255 -14.00 -14.99 0.48
N PRO A 256 -14.31 -16.24 0.89
CA PRO A 256 -15.60 -16.88 0.61
C PRO A 256 -16.79 -16.11 1.20
N GLU A 257 -16.56 -15.27 2.22
CA GLU A 257 -17.58 -14.39 2.79
C GLU A 257 -18.18 -13.38 1.79
N TYR A 258 -17.54 -13.16 0.64
CA TYR A 258 -18.02 -12.30 -0.45
C TYR A 258 -18.74 -13.06 -1.57
N LYS A 259 -18.91 -14.37 -1.48
CA LYS A 259 -19.65 -15.13 -2.49
C LYS A 259 -21.13 -14.74 -2.46
N CYS A 260 -21.70 -14.34 -3.60
CA CYS A 260 -23.15 -14.13 -3.72
C CYS A 260 -23.90 -15.46 -3.74
N ASP A 261 -25.19 -15.43 -3.37
CA ASP A 261 -26.07 -16.62 -3.33
C ASP A 261 -26.25 -17.26 -4.73
N ASP A 262 -26.09 -16.48 -5.80
CA ASP A 262 -26.09 -16.96 -7.19
C ASP A 262 -24.84 -17.77 -7.58
N GLY A 263 -23.88 -17.89 -6.65
CA GLY A 263 -22.68 -18.71 -6.76
C GLY A 263 -21.63 -18.26 -7.78
N THR A 264 -21.90 -17.21 -8.56
CA THR A 264 -21.04 -16.79 -9.69
C THR A 264 -20.49 -15.38 -9.55
N ALA A 265 -21.14 -14.51 -8.78
CA ALA A 265 -20.71 -13.13 -8.60
C ALA A 265 -19.99 -12.88 -7.26
N VAL A 266 -19.02 -11.96 -7.30
CA VAL A 266 -18.42 -11.37 -6.10
C VAL A 266 -19.35 -10.27 -5.58
N ASN A 267 -19.65 -10.28 -4.29
CA ASN A 267 -20.47 -9.25 -3.67
C ASN A 267 -19.84 -7.86 -3.85
N GLN A 268 -20.62 -6.91 -4.39
CA GLN A 268 -20.15 -5.56 -4.70
C GLN A 268 -19.86 -4.70 -3.46
N LYS A 269 -20.32 -5.12 -2.27
CA LYS A 269 -19.96 -4.44 -1.02
C LYS A 269 -18.44 -4.42 -0.86
N ARG A 270 -17.92 -3.30 -0.36
CA ARG A 270 -16.49 -3.19 0.01
C ARG A 270 -16.19 -4.03 1.25
N SER A 271 -17.13 -4.11 2.18
CA SER A 271 -16.99 -4.78 3.46
C SER A 271 -18.26 -5.57 3.72
N MET A 272 -18.11 -6.86 4.05
CA MET A 272 -19.21 -7.72 4.47
C MET A 272 -19.51 -7.51 5.95
N VAL A 273 -18.49 -7.27 6.76
CA VAL A 273 -18.62 -6.98 8.20
C VAL A 273 -19.05 -5.53 8.44
N GLY A 274 -18.64 -4.60 7.58
CA GLY A 274 -18.79 -3.17 7.76
C GLY A 274 -17.51 -2.50 8.29
N LYS A 275 -17.59 -1.18 8.50
CA LYS A 275 -16.48 -0.41 9.06
C LYS A 275 -16.47 -0.50 10.59
N SER A 276 -15.33 -0.83 11.18
CA SER A 276 -15.09 -0.92 12.62
C SER A 276 -13.83 -0.16 13.02
N PHE A 277 -13.36 -0.31 14.26
CA PHE A 277 -12.14 0.27 14.80
C PHE A 277 -12.15 1.80 14.78
N GLU A 278 -13.07 2.40 15.57
CA GLU A 278 -13.12 3.86 15.77
C GLU A 278 -11.81 4.40 16.36
N SER A 279 -11.16 3.61 17.22
CA SER A 279 -9.84 3.87 17.76
C SER A 279 -8.79 2.93 17.15
N ARG A 280 -7.51 3.30 17.28
CA ARG A 280 -6.39 2.46 16.87
C ARG A 280 -6.48 1.08 17.55
N PRO A 281 -6.47 -0.04 16.80
CA PRO A 281 -6.67 -1.38 17.37
C PRO A 281 -5.36 -2.07 17.79
N TRP A 282 -4.28 -1.32 17.99
CA TRP A 282 -3.03 -1.81 18.58
C TRP A 282 -2.64 -0.94 19.77
N ASP A 283 -2.17 -1.55 20.84
CA ASP A 283 -1.58 -0.84 21.99
C ASP A 283 -0.16 -0.32 21.68
N THR A 284 0.45 0.40 22.62
CA THR A 284 1.81 0.97 22.48
C THR A 284 2.92 -0.07 22.43
N ARG A 285 2.62 -1.35 22.68
CA ARG A 285 3.55 -2.48 22.50
C ARG A 285 3.31 -3.19 21.17
N GLY A 286 2.38 -2.69 20.36
CA GLY A 286 1.97 -3.29 19.10
C GLY A 286 1.08 -4.53 19.27
N GLU A 287 0.48 -4.76 20.43
CA GLU A 287 -0.46 -5.85 20.66
C GLU A 287 -1.85 -5.50 20.16
N PHE A 288 -2.50 -6.43 19.45
CA PHE A 288 -3.82 -6.20 18.87
C PHE A 288 -4.90 -6.22 19.95
N ILE A 289 -5.61 -5.11 20.10
CA ILE A 289 -6.68 -4.89 21.09
C ILE A 289 -8.04 -4.63 20.43
N GLY A 290 -8.16 -4.89 19.12
CA GLY A 290 -9.39 -4.63 18.37
C GLY A 290 -10.61 -5.47 18.79
N ASN A 291 -10.39 -6.57 19.52
CA ASN A 291 -11.48 -7.44 19.99
C ASN A 291 -12.09 -7.01 21.35
N THR A 292 -11.46 -6.07 22.05
CA THR A 292 -11.89 -5.64 23.40
C THR A 292 -12.89 -4.49 23.40
N SER A 293 -13.27 -3.96 22.23
CA SER A 293 -14.28 -2.91 22.08
C SER A 293 -15.62 -3.53 21.64
N LYS A 294 -16.32 -4.19 22.57
CA LYS A 294 -17.77 -4.42 22.47
C LYS A 294 -18.50 -3.34 23.24
#